data_AF-A0A9P8BZK4-F1
#
_entry.id   AF-A0A9P8BZK4-F1
#
_cell.length_a   1.000
_cell.length_b   1.000
_cell.length_c   1.000
_cell.angle_alpha   90.00
_cell.angle_beta   90.00
_cell.angle_gamma   90.00
#
_symmetry.space_group_name_H-M   'P 1'
#
loop_
_entity.id
_entity.type
_entity.pdbx_description
1 polymer ?
#
loop_
_entity_poly.entity_id
_entity_poly.type
_entity_poly.pdbx_seq_one_letter_code
_entity_poly.pdbx_strand_id
1 'polypeptide(L)'
;MKVIDKIRRADQEQRPYWSFEYFPPKTTAGVQNLFERMERMYNLGPEFVDITWNAGGTSSDLTSELVATAQSYPEGHLDSTDREEDFKWLKYKVDQGADFIVTQLFYDTGLFLDWIKECRTRGITVPIIPGIMPIQSFGGFHRMTSLCKTFEDDQAVKDFGVKLAVEMCKDIQAAGIGGFHFYTLNLEKSTRLILEGLGFVAPRENARPLPWNPSLSKKREMENVRPIFWKNRIQSYVSRTEAWDEFPNGRWGDSRSPAFGELDGYGTSLKVAPKDALELWGRPSSPRDVASLFAKYCNGEIRSIPWSDESSLYPETEAIRGQLARLNERGYLTINSQPAVNGVRSDDKVHGWGPKNGYVYQKVSHLC
;
A
#
# COMPACT_ATOMS: atom_id res chain seq x y z
N MET A 1 -13.81 -17.84 21.12
CA MET A 1 -13.04 -17.03 22.10
C MET A 1 -13.40 -15.58 21.86
N LYS A 2 -13.81 -14.84 22.89
CA LYS A 2 -14.16 -13.41 22.74
C LYS A 2 -12.89 -12.59 22.55
N VAL A 3 -13.01 -11.40 21.95
CA VAL A 3 -11.87 -10.48 21.74
C VAL A 3 -11.20 -10.12 23.08
N ILE A 4 -12.01 -9.86 24.10
CA ILE A 4 -11.51 -9.56 25.44
C ILE A 4 -10.69 -10.69 26.07
N ASP A 5 -11.00 -11.95 25.77
CA ASP A 5 -10.24 -13.10 26.28
C ASP A 5 -8.83 -13.11 25.66
N LYS A 6 -8.72 -12.76 24.37
CA LYS A 6 -7.42 -12.64 23.67
C LYS A 6 -6.59 -11.50 24.24
N ILE A 7 -7.21 -10.33 24.46
CA ILE A 7 -6.57 -9.15 25.04
C ILE A 7 -6.01 -9.49 26.43
N ARG A 8 -6.86 -10.03 27.31
CA ARG A 8 -6.44 -10.42 28.67
C ARG A 8 -5.31 -11.44 28.65
N ARG A 9 -5.33 -12.39 27.71
CA ARG A 9 -4.25 -13.37 27.55
C ARG A 9 -2.95 -12.69 27.13
N ALA A 10 -2.99 -11.79 26.16
CA ALA A 10 -1.80 -11.05 25.72
C ALA A 10 -1.23 -10.16 26.84
N ASP A 11 -2.10 -9.49 27.61
CA ASP A 11 -1.71 -8.69 28.77
C ASP A 11 -1.04 -9.55 29.86
N GLN A 12 -1.59 -10.75 30.14
CA GLN A 12 -1.00 -11.71 31.08
C GLN A 12 0.36 -12.25 30.61
N GLU A 13 0.49 -12.51 29.31
CA GLU A 13 1.73 -12.93 28.66
C GLU A 13 2.75 -11.79 28.52
N GLN A 14 2.37 -10.54 28.84
CA GLN A 14 3.13 -9.32 28.54
C GLN A 14 3.58 -9.25 27.07
N ARG A 15 2.75 -9.79 26.18
CA ARG A 15 3.03 -9.87 24.75
C ARG A 15 2.36 -8.71 24.02
N PRO A 16 3.08 -8.01 23.12
CA PRO A 16 2.44 -7.00 22.29
C PRO A 16 1.37 -7.63 21.39
N TYR A 17 0.30 -6.88 21.16
CA TYR A 17 -0.78 -7.27 20.27
C TYR A 17 -1.29 -6.07 19.47
N TRP A 18 -1.91 -6.35 18.32
CA TRP A 18 -2.44 -5.32 17.45
C TRP A 18 -3.74 -5.73 16.78
N SER A 19 -4.45 -4.74 16.27
CA SER A 19 -5.67 -4.89 15.48
C SER A 19 -5.69 -3.88 14.34
N PHE A 20 -6.55 -4.12 13.34
CA PHE A 20 -6.69 -3.27 12.17
C PHE A 20 -8.13 -2.80 12.00
N GLU A 21 -8.32 -1.55 11.61
CA GLU A 21 -9.61 -1.02 11.15
C GLU A 21 -9.63 -0.83 9.63
N TYR A 22 -10.76 -1.21 9.02
CA TYR A 22 -11.05 -1.03 7.59
C TYR A 22 -12.34 -0.26 7.35
N PHE A 23 -12.46 0.33 6.16
CA PHE A 23 -13.65 1.05 5.71
C PHE A 23 -14.35 0.27 4.58
N PRO A 24 -15.68 0.09 4.63
CA PRO A 24 -16.44 -0.47 3.53
C PRO A 24 -16.19 0.29 2.21
N PRO A 25 -15.65 -0.37 1.17
CA PRO A 25 -15.42 0.30 -0.12
C PRO A 25 -16.73 0.62 -0.82
N LYS A 26 -16.78 1.73 -1.56
CA LYS A 26 -17.97 2.17 -2.31
C LYS A 26 -18.23 1.40 -3.60
N THR A 27 -17.24 0.64 -4.08
CA THR A 27 -17.28 -0.05 -5.38
C THR A 27 -16.99 -1.54 -5.23
N THR A 28 -17.58 -2.36 -6.08
CA THR A 28 -17.37 -3.82 -6.09
C THR A 28 -15.90 -4.19 -6.29
N ALA A 29 -15.19 -3.51 -7.18
CA ALA A 29 -13.75 -3.68 -7.36
C ALA A 29 -12.97 -3.28 -6.10
N GLY A 30 -13.41 -2.23 -5.40
CA GLY A 30 -12.84 -1.84 -4.10
C GLY A 30 -13.00 -2.92 -3.04
N VAL A 31 -14.16 -3.60 -3.00
CA VAL A 31 -14.44 -4.72 -2.10
C VAL A 31 -13.48 -5.89 -2.33
N GLN A 32 -13.30 -6.30 -3.59
CA GLN A 32 -12.35 -7.38 -3.92
C GLN A 32 -10.91 -7.03 -3.52
N ASN A 33 -10.45 -5.83 -3.85
CA ASN A 33 -9.13 -5.34 -3.46
C ASN A 33 -8.95 -5.27 -1.93
N LEU A 34 -10.02 -4.98 -1.18
CA LEU A 34 -9.98 -4.96 0.28
C LEU A 34 -9.84 -6.39 0.84
N PHE A 35 -10.60 -7.37 0.32
CA PHE A 35 -10.49 -8.76 0.77
C PHE A 35 -9.08 -9.33 0.58
N GLU A 36 -8.48 -9.14 -0.60
CA GLU A 36 -7.10 -9.57 -0.87
C GLU A 36 -6.10 -8.90 0.09
N ARG A 37 -6.36 -7.64 0.47
CA ARG A 37 -5.53 -6.93 1.43
C ARG A 37 -5.72 -7.45 2.85
N MET A 38 -6.95 -7.72 3.27
CA MET A 38 -7.25 -8.31 4.57
C MET A 38 -6.60 -9.67 4.72
N GLU A 39 -6.53 -10.49 3.65
CA GLU A 39 -5.81 -11.78 3.67
C GLU A 39 -4.30 -11.58 3.92
N ARG A 40 -3.67 -10.63 3.22
CA ARG A 40 -2.24 -10.32 3.46
C ARG A 40 -1.99 -9.74 4.85
N MET A 41 -2.90 -8.90 5.35
CA MET A 41 -2.79 -8.28 6.67
C MET A 41 -3.13 -9.27 7.79
N TYR A 42 -3.98 -10.26 7.56
CA TYR A 42 -4.25 -11.35 8.49
C TYR A 42 -2.97 -12.16 8.79
N ASN A 43 -2.12 -12.37 7.79
CA ASN A 43 -0.80 -13.01 7.97
C ASN A 43 0.17 -12.17 8.82
N LEU A 44 -0.17 -10.92 9.14
CA LEU A 44 0.55 -10.11 10.13
C LEU A 44 0.08 -10.41 11.56
N GLY A 45 -0.77 -11.40 11.81
CA GLY A 45 -1.14 -11.85 13.16
C GLY A 45 -1.93 -10.88 14.05
N PRO A 46 -2.90 -10.07 13.54
CA PRO A 46 -3.73 -9.25 14.41
C PRO A 46 -4.64 -10.10 15.31
N GLU A 47 -4.94 -9.63 16.53
CA GLU A 47 -5.84 -10.32 17.46
C GLU A 47 -7.31 -10.22 17.03
N PHE A 48 -7.67 -9.08 16.42
CA PHE A 48 -8.99 -8.81 15.87
C PHE A 48 -8.92 -7.77 14.74
N VAL A 49 -10.02 -7.64 14.01
CA VAL A 49 -10.21 -6.65 12.95
C VAL A 49 -11.51 -5.91 13.22
N ASP A 50 -11.51 -4.61 12.98
CA ASP A 50 -12.68 -3.73 13.04
C ASP A 50 -13.07 -3.27 11.63
N ILE A 51 -14.37 -3.10 11.38
CA ILE A 51 -14.91 -2.58 10.13
C ILE A 51 -15.86 -1.46 10.49
N THR A 52 -15.54 -0.24 10.03
CA THR A 52 -16.33 0.94 10.36
C THR A 52 -17.75 0.83 9.82
N TRP A 53 -18.69 1.36 10.60
CA TRP A 53 -20.09 1.48 10.23
C TRP A 53 -20.41 2.95 9.92
N ASN A 54 -21.12 3.20 8.81
CA ASN A 54 -21.67 4.51 8.47
C ASN A 54 -20.70 5.69 8.23
N ALA A 55 -19.62 5.49 7.47
CA ALA A 55 -18.97 6.64 6.80
C ALA A 55 -19.84 7.26 5.66
N GLY A 56 -21.19 7.07 5.65
CA GLY A 56 -22.09 7.48 4.55
C GLY A 56 -23.64 7.24 4.59
N GLY A 57 -24.30 6.91 5.70
CA GLY A 57 -25.81 6.85 5.86
C GLY A 57 -26.44 5.44 5.81
N THR A 58 -27.71 5.10 6.14
CA THR A 58 -28.85 5.64 6.95
C THR A 58 -29.72 4.42 7.36
N SER A 59 -29.67 3.97 8.61
CA SER A 59 -30.77 3.30 9.38
C SER A 59 -30.25 2.86 10.76
N SER A 60 -31.00 3.17 11.83
CA SER A 60 -30.49 3.36 13.21
C SER A 60 -31.04 2.44 14.29
N ASP A 61 -32.05 1.61 14.03
CA ASP A 61 -32.99 1.34 15.12
C ASP A 61 -32.76 0.05 15.93
N LEU A 62 -31.82 -0.82 15.57
CA LEU A 62 -31.51 -2.06 16.34
C LEU A 62 -30.02 -2.26 16.68
N THR A 63 -29.12 -1.43 16.14
CA THR A 63 -27.66 -1.51 16.40
C THR A 63 -27.25 -0.67 17.62
N SER A 64 -28.09 0.31 17.97
CA SER A 64 -27.93 1.26 19.08
C SER A 64 -27.86 0.60 20.48
N GLU A 65 -27.97 -0.73 20.56
CA GLU A 65 -27.93 -1.50 21.81
C GLU A 65 -26.74 -2.48 21.96
N LEU A 66 -25.92 -2.78 20.93
CA LEU A 66 -25.14 -4.05 20.94
C LEU A 66 -23.70 -4.07 20.39
N VAL A 67 -23.01 -2.94 20.19
CA VAL A 67 -21.56 -2.97 19.90
C VAL A 67 -20.78 -2.65 21.18
N ALA A 68 -20.25 -3.68 21.83
CA ALA A 68 -19.54 -3.66 23.11
C ALA A 68 -18.14 -3.01 23.09
N THR A 69 -17.90 -2.03 22.22
CA THR A 69 -16.64 -1.30 22.10
C THR A 69 -16.89 0.18 22.40
N ALA A 70 -16.43 0.66 23.56
CA ALA A 70 -16.53 2.07 23.89
C ALA A 70 -15.43 2.84 23.13
N GLN A 71 -15.82 3.66 22.14
CA GLN A 71 -14.91 4.65 21.54
C GLN A 71 -14.80 5.89 22.44
N SER A 72 -13.60 6.46 22.55
CA SER A 72 -13.35 7.65 23.38
C SER A 72 -12.27 8.57 22.80
N TYR A 73 -12.23 9.83 23.24
CA TYR A 73 -11.41 10.90 22.67
C TYR A 73 -10.43 11.41 23.75
N PRO A 74 -9.14 11.08 23.69
CA PRO A 74 -8.16 11.53 24.69
C PRO A 74 -8.06 13.06 24.79
N GLU A 75 -8.29 13.75 23.68
CA GLU A 75 -8.26 15.21 23.57
C GLU A 75 -9.63 15.87 23.88
N GLY A 76 -10.67 15.08 24.17
CA GLY A 76 -12.06 15.54 24.34
C GLY A 76 -12.88 15.46 23.05
N HIS A 77 -14.21 15.31 23.19
CA HIS A 77 -15.13 15.27 22.06
C HIS A 77 -15.45 16.69 21.56
N LEU A 78 -15.45 16.92 20.23
CA LEU A 78 -15.68 18.25 19.63
C LEU A 78 -17.03 18.88 20.02
N ASP A 79 -18.07 18.06 20.17
CA ASP A 79 -19.41 18.52 20.57
C ASP A 79 -19.58 18.62 22.10
N SER A 80 -18.57 18.26 22.88
CA SER A 80 -18.60 18.35 24.33
C SER A 80 -17.90 19.63 24.79
N THR A 81 -18.61 20.43 25.58
CA THR A 81 -18.06 21.67 26.15
C THR A 81 -17.38 21.44 27.50
N ASP A 82 -17.48 20.24 28.07
CA ASP A 82 -16.96 19.91 29.40
C ASP A 82 -16.27 18.53 29.43
N ARG A 83 -14.98 18.53 29.78
CA ARG A 83 -14.16 17.33 29.91
C ARG A 83 -14.67 16.39 31.00
N GLU A 84 -15.29 16.91 32.06
CA GLU A 84 -15.89 16.06 33.11
C GLU A 84 -17.14 15.33 32.60
N GLU A 85 -17.90 15.96 31.71
CA GLU A 85 -19.04 15.31 31.06
C GLU A 85 -18.60 14.15 30.16
N ASP A 86 -17.49 14.30 29.43
CA ASP A 86 -16.91 13.23 28.61
C ASP A 86 -16.51 12.01 29.46
N PHE A 87 -15.85 12.24 30.59
CA PHE A 87 -15.48 11.15 31.51
C PHE A 87 -16.70 10.48 32.14
N LYS A 88 -17.74 11.26 32.48
CA LYS A 88 -19.00 10.73 33.00
C LYS A 88 -19.65 9.78 32.00
N TRP A 89 -19.76 10.17 30.73
CA TRP A 89 -20.37 9.33 29.69
C TRP A 89 -19.50 8.13 29.33
N LEU A 90 -18.18 8.29 29.32
CA LEU A 90 -17.26 7.17 29.12
C LEU A 90 -17.42 6.13 30.24
N LYS A 91 -17.40 6.58 31.50
CA LYS A 91 -17.60 5.69 32.64
C LYS A 91 -18.98 5.02 32.59
N TYR A 92 -20.03 5.76 32.24
CA TYR A 92 -21.35 5.18 32.06
C TYR A 92 -21.35 4.03 31.04
N LYS A 93 -20.73 4.20 29.87
CA LYS A 93 -20.60 3.13 28.85
C LYS A 93 -19.84 1.91 29.37
N VAL A 94 -18.78 2.13 30.14
CA VAL A 94 -18.02 1.04 30.77
C VAL A 94 -18.87 0.32 31.81
N ASP A 95 -19.59 1.06 32.66
CA ASP A 95 -20.46 0.50 33.69
C ASP A 95 -21.68 -0.24 33.10
N GLN A 96 -22.08 0.08 31.86
CA GLN A 96 -23.08 -0.68 31.09
C GLN A 96 -22.54 -1.96 30.45
N GLY A 97 -21.25 -2.28 30.61
CA GLY A 97 -20.68 -3.56 30.20
C GLY A 97 -19.77 -3.53 28.97
N ALA A 98 -19.20 -2.38 28.61
CA ALA A 98 -18.14 -2.35 27.61
C ALA A 98 -16.91 -3.13 28.11
N ASP A 99 -16.40 -4.07 27.30
CA ASP A 99 -15.31 -4.97 27.71
C ASP A 99 -13.92 -4.32 27.63
N PHE A 100 -13.76 -3.35 26.72
CA PHE A 100 -12.54 -2.58 26.47
C PHE A 100 -12.86 -1.27 25.74
N ILE A 101 -11.88 -0.36 25.70
CA ILE A 101 -11.96 0.93 25.02
C ILE A 101 -10.94 0.95 23.87
N VAL A 102 -11.36 1.47 22.72
CA VAL A 102 -10.45 1.88 21.64
C VAL A 102 -10.50 3.39 21.53
N THR A 103 -9.36 4.07 21.61
CA THR A 103 -9.35 5.53 21.53
C THR A 103 -9.38 6.01 20.10
N GLN A 104 -9.94 7.20 19.88
CA GLN A 104 -9.71 8.00 18.70
C GLN A 104 -8.19 8.24 18.51
N LEU A 105 -7.80 8.53 17.28
CA LEU A 105 -6.45 8.96 16.93
C LEU A 105 -6.01 10.18 17.75
N PHE A 106 -4.72 10.24 18.06
CA PHE A 106 -4.04 11.35 18.71
C PHE A 106 -2.60 11.41 18.18
N TYR A 107 -1.87 12.50 18.45
CA TYR A 107 -0.45 12.61 18.10
C TYR A 107 0.43 13.05 19.28
N ASP A 108 -0.19 13.47 20.40
CA ASP A 108 0.51 13.77 21.65
C ASP A 108 0.38 12.57 22.61
N THR A 109 1.49 11.84 22.78
CA THR A 109 1.56 10.69 23.67
C THR A 109 1.44 11.08 25.15
N GLY A 110 1.91 12.27 25.53
CA GLY A 110 1.81 12.77 26.90
C GLY A 110 0.36 12.99 27.30
N LEU A 111 -0.41 13.69 26.46
CA LEU A 111 -1.84 13.92 26.67
C LEU A 111 -2.62 12.60 26.80
N PHE A 112 -2.31 11.61 25.95
CA PHE A 112 -2.91 10.29 26.03
C PHE A 112 -2.60 9.56 27.34
N LEU A 113 -1.34 9.58 27.79
CA LEU A 113 -0.93 8.91 29.03
C LEU A 113 -1.53 9.57 30.27
N ASP A 114 -1.65 10.90 30.28
CA ASP A 114 -2.34 11.62 31.35
C ASP A 114 -3.84 11.32 31.36
N TRP A 115 -4.47 11.26 30.19
CA TRP A 115 -5.87 10.84 30.06
C TRP A 115 -6.10 9.42 30.59
N ILE A 116 -5.17 8.47 30.37
CA ILE A 116 -5.27 7.14 30.98
C ILE A 116 -5.24 7.22 32.51
N LYS A 117 -4.32 7.99 33.11
CA LYS A 117 -4.26 8.15 34.57
C LYS A 117 -5.58 8.68 35.11
N GLU A 118 -6.18 9.65 34.41
CA GLU A 118 -7.49 10.19 34.71
C GLU A 118 -8.63 9.17 34.58
N CYS A 119 -8.61 8.28 33.59
CA CYS A 119 -9.54 7.17 33.49
C CYS A 119 -9.42 6.25 34.71
N ARG A 120 -8.18 5.92 35.12
CA ARG A 120 -7.92 5.01 36.25
C ARG A 120 -8.37 5.61 37.58
N THR A 121 -8.15 6.90 37.83
CA THR A 121 -8.62 7.58 39.06
C THR A 121 -10.15 7.59 39.17
N ARG A 122 -10.86 7.55 38.04
CA ARG A 122 -12.32 7.49 37.96
C ARG A 122 -12.89 6.07 37.95
N GLY A 123 -12.04 5.05 38.16
CA GLY A 123 -12.47 3.65 38.29
C GLY A 123 -12.76 2.94 36.96
N ILE A 124 -12.30 3.48 35.82
CA ILE A 124 -12.34 2.77 34.55
C ILE A 124 -11.18 1.76 34.55
N THR A 125 -11.49 0.47 34.64
CA THR A 125 -10.50 -0.61 34.80
C THR A 125 -10.36 -1.51 33.58
N VAL A 126 -11.24 -1.37 32.60
CA VAL A 126 -11.17 -2.12 31.33
C VAL A 126 -9.91 -1.76 30.54
N PRO A 127 -9.41 -2.67 29.68
CA PRO A 127 -8.29 -2.38 28.79
C PRO A 127 -8.59 -1.16 27.91
N ILE A 128 -7.57 -0.32 27.72
CA ILE A 128 -7.62 0.86 26.86
C ILE A 128 -6.58 0.64 25.77
N ILE A 129 -7.04 0.59 24.52
CA ILE A 129 -6.20 0.36 23.34
C ILE A 129 -6.06 1.68 22.57
N PRO A 130 -4.84 2.22 22.42
CA PRO A 130 -4.58 3.43 21.64
C PRO A 130 -4.89 3.21 20.16
N GLY A 131 -5.65 4.14 19.58
CA GLY A 131 -5.85 4.27 18.14
C GLY A 131 -4.69 4.99 17.47
N ILE A 132 -3.95 4.30 16.60
CA ILE A 132 -2.79 4.79 15.87
C ILE A 132 -3.13 4.92 14.39
N MET A 133 -3.02 6.14 13.86
CA MET A 133 -3.23 6.40 12.44
C MET A 133 -1.92 6.84 11.77
N PRO A 134 -1.39 6.09 10.79
CA PRO A 134 -0.21 6.51 10.05
C PRO A 134 -0.51 7.74 9.19
N ILE A 135 0.35 8.76 9.23
CA ILE A 135 0.28 9.90 8.30
C ILE A 135 0.66 9.41 6.89
N GLN A 136 -0.24 9.59 5.92
CA GLN A 136 -0.06 9.04 4.57
C GLN A 136 0.13 10.07 3.45
N SER A 137 -0.30 11.31 3.67
CA SER A 137 -0.09 12.44 2.74
C SER A 137 -0.32 13.73 3.49
N PHE A 138 0.30 14.81 3.02
CA PHE A 138 0.12 16.12 3.63
C PHE A 138 -1.34 16.59 3.53
N GLY A 139 -1.96 16.42 2.37
CA GLY A 139 -3.36 16.81 2.14
C GLY A 139 -4.38 15.97 2.91
N GLY A 140 -4.05 14.71 3.27
CA GLY A 140 -4.86 13.90 4.20
C GLY A 140 -4.71 14.37 5.64
N PHE A 141 -3.47 14.67 6.06
CA PHE A 141 -3.16 15.16 7.40
C PHE A 141 -3.83 16.52 7.67
N HIS A 142 -3.66 17.51 6.78
CA HIS A 142 -4.27 18.84 6.95
C HIS A 142 -5.80 18.82 6.98
N ARG A 143 -6.45 17.86 6.30
CA ARG A 143 -7.93 17.71 6.38
C ARG A 143 -8.40 17.24 7.75
N MET A 144 -7.52 16.59 8.51
CA MET A 144 -7.84 15.91 9.76
C MET A 144 -7.23 16.61 10.99
N THR A 145 -6.19 17.42 10.79
CA THR A 145 -5.54 18.26 11.81
C THR A 145 -5.39 19.67 11.26
N SER A 146 -6.00 20.68 11.88
CA SER A 146 -6.02 22.09 11.43
C SER A 146 -4.68 22.83 11.61
N LEU A 147 -3.55 22.12 11.70
CA LEU A 147 -2.24 22.67 12.07
C LEU A 147 -1.12 22.17 11.14
N CYS A 148 -0.33 23.17 10.70
CA CYS A 148 1.04 23.11 10.15
C CYS A 148 1.26 23.13 8.61
N LYS A 149 2.39 23.75 8.25
CA LYS A 149 2.85 24.14 6.90
C LYS A 149 3.21 22.95 6.00
N THR A 150 3.07 23.19 4.69
CA THR A 150 3.24 22.29 3.55
C THR A 150 4.59 21.59 3.49
N PHE A 151 4.56 20.25 3.43
CA PHE A 151 5.60 19.44 2.83
C PHE A 151 5.18 19.12 1.38
N GLU A 152 6.08 19.31 0.41
CA GLU A 152 5.77 19.14 -1.03
C GLU A 152 5.99 17.69 -1.54
N ASP A 153 6.58 16.80 -0.74
CA ASP A 153 6.88 15.41 -1.10
C ASP A 153 6.07 14.39 -0.27
N ASP A 154 5.12 13.70 -0.91
CA ASP A 154 4.29 12.67 -0.31
C ASP A 154 5.07 11.46 0.22
N GLN A 155 6.22 11.12 -0.38
CA GLN A 155 7.03 9.99 0.10
C GLN A 155 7.75 10.35 1.39
N ALA A 156 8.34 11.54 1.47
CA ALA A 156 8.94 12.06 2.70
C ALA A 156 7.92 12.16 3.84
N VAL A 157 6.68 12.57 3.55
CA VAL A 157 5.59 12.64 4.53
C VAL A 157 5.23 11.25 5.07
N LYS A 158 5.16 10.23 4.20
CA LYS A 158 4.89 8.85 4.63
C LYS A 158 6.00 8.30 5.52
N ASP A 159 7.26 8.54 5.14
CA ASP A 159 8.42 8.05 5.90
C ASP A 159 8.48 8.72 7.29
N PHE A 160 8.20 10.02 7.35
CA PHE A 160 8.01 10.73 8.61
C PHE A 160 6.85 10.16 9.43
N GLY A 161 5.69 9.94 8.79
CA GLY A 161 4.50 9.39 9.43
C GLY A 161 4.72 8.01 10.06
N VAL A 162 5.45 7.13 9.36
CA VAL A 162 5.85 5.82 9.88
C VAL A 162 6.77 5.98 11.08
N LYS A 163 7.81 6.84 10.97
CA LYS A 163 8.76 7.07 12.06
C LYS A 163 8.07 7.60 13.32
N LEU A 164 7.22 8.61 13.16
CA LEU A 164 6.43 9.20 14.25
C LEU A 164 5.57 8.14 14.94
N ALA A 165 4.81 7.35 14.17
CA ALA A 165 3.96 6.31 14.74
C ALA A 165 4.75 5.23 15.49
N VAL A 166 5.94 4.86 15.01
CA VAL A 166 6.84 3.94 15.73
C VAL A 166 7.32 4.53 17.05
N GLU A 167 7.75 5.80 17.06
CA GLU A 167 8.17 6.50 18.27
C GLU A 167 7.02 6.58 19.29
N MET A 168 5.83 6.98 18.83
CA MET A 168 4.64 7.02 19.69
C MET A 168 4.30 5.67 20.32
N CYS A 169 4.31 4.60 19.52
CA CYS A 169 4.02 3.27 20.03
C CYS A 169 5.07 2.84 21.05
N LYS A 170 6.36 3.15 20.85
CA LYS A 170 7.42 2.83 21.81
C LYS A 170 7.25 3.58 23.13
N ASP A 171 6.89 4.87 23.09
CA ASP A 171 6.62 5.66 24.30
C ASP A 171 5.44 5.06 25.09
N ILE A 172 4.38 4.65 24.39
CA ILE A 172 3.21 4.00 24.99
C ILE A 172 3.57 2.62 25.57
N GLN A 173 4.40 1.83 24.88
CA GLN A 173 4.92 0.55 25.40
C GLN A 173 5.73 0.75 26.67
N ALA A 174 6.57 1.80 26.72
CA ALA A 174 7.36 2.12 27.91
C ALA A 174 6.48 2.47 29.12
N ALA A 175 5.26 2.97 28.89
CA ALA A 175 4.26 3.20 29.93
C ALA A 175 3.45 1.93 30.34
N GLY A 176 3.79 0.76 29.77
CA GLY A 176 3.19 -0.53 30.13
C GLY A 176 1.97 -0.94 29.29
N ILE A 177 1.71 -0.28 28.16
CA ILE A 177 0.58 -0.59 27.28
C ILE A 177 1.11 -1.35 26.05
N GLY A 178 0.74 -2.64 25.93
CA GLY A 178 1.21 -3.53 24.86
C GLY A 178 0.27 -3.68 23.66
N GLY A 179 -0.94 -3.12 23.73
CA GLY A 179 -1.96 -3.22 22.70
C GLY A 179 -2.01 -2.01 21.78
N PHE A 180 -2.20 -2.21 20.47
CA PHE A 180 -2.34 -1.12 19.49
C PHE A 180 -3.48 -1.37 18.50
N HIS A 181 -4.25 -0.33 18.19
CA HIS A 181 -5.29 -0.39 17.17
C HIS A 181 -4.92 0.50 16.00
N PHE A 182 -4.76 -0.05 14.79
CA PHE A 182 -4.29 0.72 13.64
C PHE A 182 -5.42 1.08 12.67
N TYR A 183 -5.61 2.38 12.47
CA TYR A 183 -6.47 2.94 11.42
C TYR A 183 -5.78 2.83 10.06
N THR A 184 -6.10 1.79 9.30
CA THR A 184 -5.35 1.47 8.07
C THR A 184 -5.72 2.35 6.86
N LEU A 185 -6.91 2.95 6.88
CA LEU A 185 -7.53 3.63 5.73
C LEU A 185 -7.54 2.73 4.47
N ASN A 186 -7.71 1.41 4.66
CA ASN A 186 -7.63 0.38 3.60
C ASN A 186 -6.27 0.27 2.91
N LEU A 187 -5.19 0.74 3.54
CA LEU A 187 -3.84 0.72 3.00
C LEU A 187 -2.91 -0.15 3.87
N GLU A 188 -2.01 -0.88 3.21
CA GLU A 188 -1.18 -1.92 3.87
C GLU A 188 0.21 -1.39 4.27
N LYS A 189 0.81 -0.56 3.41
CA LYS A 189 2.26 -0.27 3.43
C LYS A 189 2.70 0.39 4.75
N SER A 190 2.08 1.50 5.13
CA SER A 190 2.51 2.27 6.32
C SER A 190 2.31 1.48 7.61
N THR A 191 1.16 0.84 7.79
CA THR A 191 0.88 -0.01 8.97
C THR A 191 1.87 -1.16 9.06
N ARG A 192 2.17 -1.85 7.96
CA ARG A 192 3.18 -2.91 7.96
C ARG A 192 4.56 -2.39 8.36
N LEU A 193 5.00 -1.26 7.80
CA LEU A 193 6.31 -0.68 8.13
C LEU A 193 6.40 -0.27 9.61
N ILE A 194 5.30 0.18 10.22
CA ILE A 194 5.25 0.46 11.65
C ILE A 194 5.43 -0.82 12.46
N LEU A 195 4.70 -1.89 12.12
CA LEU A 195 4.85 -3.19 12.78
C LEU A 195 6.27 -3.76 12.65
N GLU A 196 6.91 -3.59 11.49
CA GLU A 196 8.31 -3.95 11.27
C GLU A 196 9.25 -3.09 12.14
N GLY A 197 9.03 -1.78 12.22
CA GLY A 197 9.81 -0.85 13.04
C GLY A 197 9.66 -1.07 14.55
N LEU A 198 8.54 -1.66 14.98
CA LEU A 198 8.30 -2.11 16.36
C LEU A 198 8.85 -3.52 16.62
N GLY A 199 9.29 -4.23 15.59
CA GLY A 199 9.75 -5.63 15.70
C GLY A 199 8.61 -6.63 15.96
N PHE A 200 7.36 -6.25 15.71
CA PHE A 200 6.18 -7.11 15.90
C PHE A 200 6.04 -8.13 14.79
N VAL A 201 6.51 -7.79 13.59
CA VAL A 201 6.54 -8.69 12.43
C VAL A 201 7.92 -8.67 11.79
N ALA A 202 8.29 -9.79 11.16
CA ALA A 202 9.53 -9.85 10.42
C ALA A 202 9.51 -8.85 9.24
N PRO A 203 10.63 -8.16 8.97
CA PRO A 203 10.76 -7.32 7.78
C PRO A 203 10.40 -8.10 6.52
N ARG A 204 9.65 -7.47 5.61
CA ARG A 204 9.34 -8.10 4.32
C ARG A 204 10.67 -8.39 3.63
N GLU A 205 10.90 -9.64 3.27
CA GLU A 205 12.02 -9.96 2.39
C GLU A 205 11.74 -9.27 1.05
N ASN A 206 12.49 -8.21 0.74
CA ASN A 206 12.39 -7.44 -0.51
C ASN A 206 12.91 -8.25 -1.73
N ALA A 207 12.80 -9.58 -1.72
CA ALA A 207 13.02 -10.38 -2.90
C ALA A 207 11.75 -10.26 -3.76
N ARG A 208 11.85 -9.54 -4.88
CA ARG A 208 10.83 -9.63 -5.92
C ARG A 208 10.77 -11.11 -6.34
N PRO A 209 9.63 -11.82 -6.21
CA PRO A 209 9.60 -13.25 -6.51
C PRO A 209 9.86 -13.52 -8.00
N LEU A 210 9.46 -12.56 -8.85
CA LEU A 210 9.64 -12.56 -10.30
C LEU A 210 10.08 -11.15 -10.74
N PRO A 211 10.65 -11.00 -11.96
CA PRO A 211 11.02 -9.68 -12.48
C PRO A 211 9.80 -8.81 -12.86
N TRP A 212 8.58 -9.32 -12.70
CA TRP A 212 7.31 -8.59 -12.77
C TRP A 212 6.46 -8.89 -11.53
N ASN A 213 5.48 -8.03 -11.26
CA ASN A 213 4.51 -8.28 -10.18
C ASN A 213 3.55 -9.42 -10.58
N PRO A 214 3.49 -10.51 -9.80
CA PRO A 214 2.49 -11.57 -10.02
C PRO A 214 1.07 -11.02 -9.92
N SER A 215 0.13 -11.64 -10.63
CA SER A 215 -1.29 -11.32 -10.46
C SER A 215 -1.77 -11.82 -9.09
N LEU A 216 -2.69 -11.09 -8.46
CA LEU A 216 -3.36 -11.53 -7.23
C LEU A 216 -4.51 -12.52 -7.51
N SER A 217 -4.87 -12.72 -8.77
CA SER A 217 -5.94 -13.66 -9.17
C SER A 217 -5.50 -15.11 -8.96
N LYS A 218 -6.32 -15.89 -8.25
CA LYS A 218 -6.11 -17.35 -8.09
C LYS A 218 -5.97 -18.09 -9.42
N LYS A 219 -6.59 -17.60 -10.50
CA LYS A 219 -6.46 -18.18 -11.85
C LYS A 219 -5.02 -18.15 -12.38
N ARG A 220 -4.20 -17.22 -11.90
CA ARG A 220 -2.83 -16.95 -12.38
C ARG A 220 -1.75 -17.29 -11.35
N GLU A 221 -2.11 -18.03 -10.29
CA GLU A 221 -1.18 -18.34 -9.20
C GLU A 221 0.07 -19.08 -9.69
N MET A 222 -0.07 -19.94 -10.70
CA MET A 222 1.02 -20.71 -11.28
C MET A 222 1.77 -19.99 -12.42
N GLU A 223 1.39 -18.74 -12.74
CA GLU A 223 1.98 -17.98 -13.85
C GLU A 223 3.37 -17.44 -13.46
N ASN A 224 4.43 -18.09 -13.95
CA ASN A 224 5.81 -17.71 -13.64
C ASN A 224 6.67 -17.39 -14.87
N VAL A 225 6.10 -17.38 -16.07
CA VAL A 225 6.77 -16.97 -17.32
C VAL A 225 5.86 -16.08 -18.16
N ARG A 226 6.40 -14.98 -18.69
CA ARG A 226 5.70 -14.04 -19.58
C ARG A 226 6.58 -13.61 -20.75
N PRO A 227 6.01 -13.23 -21.92
CA PRO A 227 6.77 -12.67 -23.02
C PRO A 227 7.20 -11.25 -22.69
N ILE A 228 8.45 -10.91 -22.99
CA ILE A 228 9.04 -9.60 -22.66
C ILE A 228 8.32 -8.42 -23.32
N PHE A 229 7.60 -8.65 -24.43
CA PHE A 229 6.93 -7.61 -25.23
C PHE A 229 5.97 -6.73 -24.42
N TRP A 230 5.36 -7.28 -23.38
CA TRP A 230 4.40 -6.56 -22.53
C TRP A 230 4.99 -6.01 -21.23
N LYS A 231 6.31 -5.99 -21.06
CA LYS A 231 6.97 -5.47 -19.85
C LYS A 231 6.45 -4.09 -19.45
N ASN A 232 6.34 -3.17 -20.41
CA ASN A 232 5.85 -1.80 -20.19
C ASN A 232 4.31 -1.67 -20.36
N ARG A 233 3.60 -2.77 -20.61
CA ARG A 233 2.16 -2.80 -20.92
C ARG A 233 1.44 -3.93 -20.18
N ILE A 234 1.69 -4.05 -18.88
CA ILE A 234 1.18 -5.13 -18.03
C ILE A 234 -0.34 -5.25 -18.09
N GLN A 235 -1.07 -4.13 -17.98
CA GLN A 235 -2.55 -4.14 -18.07
C GLN A 235 -3.04 -4.70 -19.41
N SER A 236 -2.34 -4.39 -20.51
CA SER A 236 -2.69 -4.92 -21.83
C SER A 236 -2.49 -6.42 -21.89
N TYR A 237 -1.41 -6.95 -21.30
CA TYR A 237 -1.20 -8.38 -21.20
C TYR A 237 -2.29 -9.07 -20.36
N VAL A 238 -2.60 -8.53 -19.19
CA VAL A 238 -3.62 -9.12 -18.30
C VAL A 238 -4.97 -9.16 -18.98
N SER A 239 -5.41 -8.05 -19.59
CA SER A 239 -6.68 -7.99 -20.33
C SER A 239 -6.70 -8.96 -21.52
N ARG A 240 -5.62 -9.06 -22.30
CA ARG A 240 -5.56 -9.95 -23.48
C ARG A 240 -5.51 -11.43 -23.13
N THR A 241 -5.09 -11.76 -21.91
CA THR A 241 -4.96 -13.14 -21.45
C THR A 241 -6.01 -13.49 -20.40
N GLU A 242 -7.02 -12.64 -20.19
CA GLU A 242 -8.05 -12.82 -19.16
C GLU A 242 -8.93 -14.05 -19.41
N ALA A 243 -9.21 -14.33 -20.70
CA ALA A 243 -10.04 -15.45 -21.13
C ALA A 243 -9.28 -16.79 -21.19
N TRP A 244 -8.00 -16.85 -20.77
CA TRP A 244 -7.24 -18.10 -20.78
C TRP A 244 -7.68 -19.01 -19.63
N ASP A 245 -7.85 -20.29 -19.95
CA ASP A 245 -8.15 -21.32 -18.96
C ASP A 245 -6.90 -21.75 -18.17
N GLU A 246 -5.73 -21.75 -18.82
CA GLU A 246 -4.44 -22.14 -18.23
C GLU A 246 -3.35 -21.11 -18.53
N PHE A 247 -2.43 -20.92 -17.57
CA PHE A 247 -1.30 -20.00 -17.69
C PHE A 247 0.04 -20.75 -17.71
N PRO A 248 1.02 -20.30 -18.52
CA PRO A 248 2.32 -20.96 -18.61
C PRO A 248 3.07 -21.04 -17.26
N ASN A 249 3.58 -22.25 -16.98
CA ASN A 249 4.43 -22.56 -15.83
C ASN A 249 5.74 -23.21 -16.31
N GLY A 250 6.87 -22.58 -16.02
CA GLY A 250 8.22 -23.03 -16.37
C GLY A 250 8.65 -22.57 -17.76
N ARG A 251 8.13 -23.19 -18.81
CA ARG A 251 8.47 -22.84 -20.21
C ARG A 251 7.26 -22.24 -20.93
N TRP A 252 7.50 -21.23 -21.76
CA TRP A 252 6.49 -20.72 -22.66
C TRP A 252 6.21 -21.78 -23.74
N GLY A 253 4.94 -22.20 -23.84
CA GLY A 253 4.48 -23.22 -24.79
C GLY A 253 4.41 -22.73 -26.23
N ASP A 254 3.92 -23.58 -27.12
CA ASP A 254 3.73 -23.27 -28.55
C ASP A 254 2.70 -22.13 -28.73
N SER A 255 3.13 -21.04 -29.36
CA SER A 255 2.30 -19.85 -29.62
C SER A 255 1.08 -20.10 -30.50
N ARG A 256 0.96 -21.30 -31.08
CA ARG A 256 -0.19 -21.77 -31.87
C ARG A 256 -1.30 -22.41 -31.01
N SER A 257 -1.13 -22.50 -29.70
CA SER A 257 -2.19 -23.04 -28.83
C SER A 257 -3.47 -22.21 -28.93
N PRO A 258 -4.66 -22.83 -29.03
CA PRO A 258 -5.95 -22.12 -29.06
C PRO A 258 -6.16 -21.19 -27.87
N ALA A 259 -5.49 -21.46 -26.74
CA ALA A 259 -5.51 -20.63 -25.55
C ALA A 259 -5.09 -19.17 -25.82
N PHE A 260 -4.22 -18.90 -26.80
CA PHE A 260 -3.66 -17.56 -27.01
C PHE A 260 -4.62 -16.54 -27.68
N GLY A 261 -5.77 -17.00 -28.21
CA GLY A 261 -6.82 -16.16 -28.82
C GLY A 261 -6.38 -15.40 -30.09
N GLU A 262 -7.34 -14.90 -30.87
CA GLU A 262 -7.05 -13.96 -31.96
C GLU A 262 -6.85 -12.54 -31.43
N LEU A 263 -5.93 -11.83 -32.09
CA LEU A 263 -5.40 -10.55 -31.66
C LEU A 263 -6.20 -9.44 -32.33
N ASP A 264 -7.50 -9.31 -32.03
CA ASP A 264 -8.31 -8.28 -32.68
C ASP A 264 -9.37 -7.63 -31.78
N GLY A 265 -9.50 -6.31 -31.90
CA GLY A 265 -10.58 -5.52 -31.27
C GLY A 265 -10.18 -4.34 -30.38
N TYR A 266 -8.92 -4.23 -29.92
CA TYR A 266 -8.51 -3.09 -29.09
C TYR A 266 -7.96 -1.95 -29.94
N GLY A 267 -8.73 -0.86 -30.05
CA GLY A 267 -8.35 0.37 -30.75
C GLY A 267 -7.07 1.02 -30.22
N THR A 268 -6.45 1.86 -31.05
CA THR A 268 -5.28 2.68 -30.67
C THR A 268 -5.70 3.75 -29.68
N SER A 269 -5.44 3.54 -28.39
CA SER A 269 -5.63 4.57 -27.36
C SER A 269 -4.28 5.05 -26.84
N LEU A 270 -4.06 6.36 -26.90
CA LEU A 270 -2.96 7.02 -26.21
C LEU A 270 -3.33 7.09 -24.72
N LYS A 271 -2.45 6.61 -23.84
CA LYS A 271 -2.65 6.63 -22.38
C LYS A 271 -2.54 8.03 -21.75
N VAL A 272 -2.52 9.08 -22.57
CA VAL A 272 -2.40 10.48 -22.18
C VAL A 272 -3.52 11.28 -22.84
N ALA A 273 -4.08 12.26 -22.13
CA ALA A 273 -5.08 13.13 -22.70
C ALA A 273 -4.48 13.92 -23.89
N PRO A 274 -5.27 14.29 -24.92
CA PRO A 274 -4.74 14.99 -26.09
C PRO A 274 -3.98 16.27 -25.77
N LYS A 275 -4.40 17.00 -24.73
CA LYS A 275 -3.71 18.20 -24.24
C LYS A 275 -2.32 17.86 -23.71
N ASP A 276 -2.22 16.85 -22.84
CA ASP A 276 -0.96 16.41 -22.24
C ASP A 276 -0.01 15.83 -23.30
N ALA A 277 -0.55 15.15 -24.32
CA ALA A 277 0.23 14.63 -25.44
C ALA A 277 0.90 15.76 -26.24
N LEU A 278 0.19 16.87 -26.47
CA LEU A 278 0.76 18.05 -27.14
C LEU A 278 1.82 18.74 -26.29
N GLU A 279 1.63 18.82 -24.97
CA GLU A 279 2.64 19.36 -24.05
C GLU A 279 3.88 18.45 -23.99
N LEU A 280 3.70 17.13 -24.03
CA LEU A 280 4.79 16.16 -23.91
C LEU A 280 5.58 15.95 -25.19
N TRP A 281 4.90 15.83 -26.32
CA TRP A 281 5.49 15.38 -27.58
C TRP A 281 5.52 16.48 -28.64
N GLY A 282 4.84 17.61 -28.40
CA GLY A 282 4.77 18.70 -29.35
C GLY A 282 4.06 18.30 -30.65
N ARG A 283 4.56 18.83 -31.76
CA ARG A 283 4.03 18.59 -33.11
C ARG A 283 5.17 18.14 -34.03
N PRO A 284 5.69 16.91 -33.88
CA PRO A 284 6.78 16.43 -34.71
C PRO A 284 6.33 16.44 -36.18
N SER A 285 7.16 17.00 -37.04
CA SER A 285 6.87 17.22 -38.47
C SER A 285 7.71 16.34 -39.39
N SER A 286 8.75 15.71 -38.83
CA SER A 286 9.67 14.82 -39.55
C SER A 286 9.96 13.55 -38.75
N PRO A 287 10.40 12.45 -39.41
CA PRO A 287 10.88 11.26 -38.70
C PRO A 287 12.03 11.56 -37.72
N ARG A 288 12.84 12.59 -38.00
CA ARG A 288 13.92 13.03 -37.12
C ARG A 288 13.40 13.66 -35.83
N ASP A 289 12.28 14.38 -35.90
CA ASP A 289 11.63 14.95 -34.72
C ASP A 289 11.13 13.82 -33.81
N VAL A 290 10.55 12.77 -34.41
CA VAL A 290 10.11 11.57 -33.68
C VAL A 290 11.30 10.84 -33.03
N ALA A 291 12.39 10.63 -33.76
CA ALA A 291 13.63 10.07 -33.23
C ALA A 291 14.18 10.88 -32.04
N SER A 292 14.14 12.21 -32.13
CA SER A 292 14.56 13.10 -31.04
C SER A 292 13.69 12.93 -29.79
N LEU A 293 12.37 12.75 -29.94
CA LEU A 293 11.48 12.51 -28.80
C LEU A 293 11.85 11.24 -28.03
N PHE A 294 12.16 10.15 -28.74
CA PHE A 294 12.56 8.90 -28.09
C PHE A 294 13.93 9.02 -27.41
N ALA A 295 14.88 9.72 -28.04
CA ALA A 295 16.19 9.99 -27.41
C ALA A 295 16.05 10.83 -26.13
N LYS A 296 15.22 11.87 -26.16
CA LYS A 296 14.89 12.71 -24.99
C LYS A 296 14.23 11.91 -23.86
N TYR A 297 13.34 10.97 -24.20
CA TYR A 297 12.77 10.03 -23.23
C TYR A 297 13.86 9.18 -22.57
N CYS A 298 14.78 8.58 -23.34
CA CYS A 298 15.91 7.82 -22.79
C CYS A 298 16.85 8.69 -21.93
N ASN A 299 16.92 9.99 -22.20
CA ASN A 299 17.69 10.94 -21.38
C ASN A 299 16.92 11.48 -20.18
N GLY A 300 15.66 11.08 -19.96
CA GLY A 300 14.83 11.56 -18.85
C GLY A 300 14.35 13.00 -19.01
N GLU A 301 14.48 13.59 -20.21
CA GLU A 301 13.99 14.94 -20.52
C GLU A 301 12.48 14.96 -20.74
N ILE A 302 11.90 13.82 -21.14
CA ILE A 302 10.46 13.63 -21.31
C ILE A 302 10.03 12.47 -20.43
N ARG A 303 8.89 12.63 -19.75
CA ARG A 303 8.37 11.64 -18.78
C ARG A 303 7.77 10.38 -19.41
N SER A 304 7.38 10.38 -20.68
CA SER A 304 6.69 9.23 -21.30
C SER A 304 6.66 9.27 -22.83
N ILE A 305 6.48 8.10 -23.43
CA ILE A 305 6.23 7.87 -24.86
C ILE A 305 4.99 6.98 -25.03
N PRO A 306 4.37 6.85 -26.21
CA PRO A 306 3.14 6.07 -26.36
C PRO A 306 3.21 4.61 -25.89
N TRP A 307 4.41 4.02 -25.89
CA TRP A 307 4.67 2.64 -25.45
C TRP A 307 5.14 2.51 -24.00
N SER A 308 5.40 3.63 -23.31
CA SER A 308 5.87 3.65 -21.93
C SER A 308 5.31 4.87 -21.18
N ASP A 309 4.36 4.61 -20.29
CA ASP A 309 3.68 5.58 -19.43
C ASP A 309 4.37 5.75 -18.06
N GLU A 310 5.47 5.04 -17.81
CA GLU A 310 6.26 5.24 -16.59
C GLU A 310 7.05 6.53 -16.65
N SER A 311 6.91 7.36 -15.61
CA SER A 311 7.57 8.65 -15.45
C SER A 311 9.09 8.57 -15.30
N SER A 312 9.62 7.38 -15.04
CA SER A 312 11.05 7.10 -14.95
C SER A 312 11.39 5.79 -15.64
N LEU A 313 12.64 5.67 -16.10
CA LEU A 313 13.17 4.43 -16.63
C LEU A 313 13.42 3.44 -15.47
N TYR A 314 13.23 2.14 -15.75
CA TYR A 314 13.65 1.09 -14.82
C TYR A 314 15.14 1.26 -14.44
N PRO A 315 15.53 1.00 -13.18
CA PRO A 315 16.92 1.15 -12.73
C PRO A 315 17.96 0.44 -13.60
N GLU A 316 17.62 -0.74 -14.15
CA GLU A 316 18.51 -1.49 -15.05
C GLU A 316 18.79 -0.79 -16.38
N THR A 317 17.89 0.09 -16.83
CA THR A 317 18.04 0.85 -18.07
C THR A 317 19.09 1.94 -17.94
N GLU A 318 19.39 2.39 -16.72
CA GLU A 318 20.38 3.45 -16.46
C GLU A 318 21.76 3.09 -17.04
N ALA A 319 22.14 1.81 -16.94
CA ALA A 319 23.41 1.31 -17.46
C ALA A 319 23.55 1.42 -18.99
N ILE A 320 22.43 1.48 -19.73
CA ILE A 320 22.39 1.47 -21.20
C ILE A 320 21.71 2.70 -21.81
N ARG A 321 21.23 3.66 -21.00
CA ARG A 321 20.44 4.81 -21.46
C ARG A 321 21.11 5.61 -22.58
N GLY A 322 22.42 5.87 -22.46
CA GLY A 322 23.17 6.65 -23.46
C GLY A 322 23.42 5.87 -24.76
N GLN A 323 23.38 4.54 -24.72
CA GLN A 323 23.41 3.72 -25.94
C GLN A 323 22.05 3.75 -26.62
N LEU A 324 20.95 3.63 -25.85
CA LEU A 324 19.58 3.73 -26.36
C LEU A 324 19.31 5.10 -26.98
N ALA A 325 19.70 6.21 -26.32
CA ALA A 325 19.53 7.55 -26.87
C ALA A 325 20.20 7.70 -28.25
N ARG A 326 21.45 7.23 -28.38
CA ARG A 326 22.19 7.25 -29.67
C ARG A 326 21.55 6.38 -30.75
N LEU A 327 20.94 5.26 -30.39
CA LEU A 327 20.18 4.42 -31.33
C LEU A 327 18.93 5.15 -31.82
N ASN A 328 18.19 5.77 -30.90
CA ASN A 328 17.00 6.55 -31.24
C ASN A 328 17.33 7.74 -32.13
N GLU A 329 18.41 8.48 -31.86
CA GLU A 329 18.90 9.58 -32.73
C GLU A 329 19.19 9.14 -34.17
N ARG A 330 19.53 7.87 -34.37
CA ARG A 330 19.79 7.26 -35.69
C ARG A 330 18.54 6.66 -36.34
N GLY A 331 17.37 6.78 -35.70
CA GLY A 331 16.09 6.30 -36.21
C GLY A 331 15.69 4.90 -35.76
N TYR A 332 16.45 4.25 -34.86
CA TYR A 332 16.06 2.98 -34.26
C TYR A 332 15.23 3.25 -33.00
N LEU A 333 13.90 3.34 -33.16
CA LEU A 333 12.96 3.80 -32.14
C LEU A 333 12.71 2.73 -31.06
N THR A 334 13.55 2.69 -30.02
CA THR A 334 13.49 1.65 -28.99
C THR A 334 12.26 1.80 -28.09
N ILE A 335 11.47 0.74 -27.95
CA ILE A 335 10.28 0.69 -27.08
C ILE A 335 10.44 -0.22 -25.86
N ASN A 336 11.45 -1.11 -25.87
CA ASN A 336 11.78 -2.00 -24.75
C ASN A 336 13.26 -2.41 -24.79
N SER A 337 13.88 -2.58 -23.63
CA SER A 337 15.26 -3.01 -23.51
C SER A 337 15.55 -3.71 -22.17
N GLN A 338 16.61 -4.52 -22.15
CA GLN A 338 17.27 -4.97 -20.92
C GLN A 338 18.77 -5.21 -21.19
N PRO A 339 19.66 -4.93 -20.22
CA PRO A 339 21.09 -5.20 -20.35
C PRO A 339 21.41 -6.71 -20.23
N ALA A 340 22.64 -7.09 -20.56
CA ALA A 340 23.16 -8.40 -20.18
C ALA A 340 23.49 -8.42 -18.69
N VAL A 341 23.12 -9.51 -18.03
CA VAL A 341 23.46 -9.76 -16.62
C VAL A 341 24.04 -11.16 -16.53
N ASN A 342 25.25 -11.26 -15.98
CA ASN A 342 25.99 -12.52 -15.90
C ASN A 342 26.18 -12.95 -14.44
N GLY A 343 25.17 -13.63 -13.88
CA GLY A 343 25.28 -14.28 -12.58
C GLY A 343 25.44 -13.29 -11.42
N VAL A 344 24.60 -12.25 -11.38
CA VAL A 344 24.51 -11.39 -10.19
C VAL A 344 23.72 -12.08 -9.10
N ARG A 345 23.93 -11.71 -7.83
CA ARG A 345 23.18 -12.31 -6.72
C ARG A 345 21.68 -12.00 -6.83
N SER A 346 20.84 -12.94 -6.39
CA SER A 346 19.38 -12.74 -6.37
C SER A 346 18.89 -11.61 -5.44
N ASP A 347 19.74 -11.14 -4.53
CA ASP A 347 19.49 -9.97 -3.66
C ASP A 347 20.12 -8.66 -4.19
N ASP A 348 20.58 -8.65 -5.45
CA ASP A 348 21.06 -7.44 -6.11
C ASP A 348 19.97 -6.35 -6.20
N LYS A 349 20.33 -5.10 -5.90
CA LYS A 349 19.36 -4.00 -5.80
C LYS A 349 18.72 -3.60 -7.13
N VAL A 350 19.38 -3.89 -8.26
CA VAL A 350 18.97 -3.48 -9.60
C VAL A 350 18.35 -4.65 -10.37
N HIS A 351 19.03 -5.80 -10.34
CA HIS A 351 18.70 -6.98 -11.15
C HIS A 351 18.21 -8.18 -10.33
N GLY A 352 18.21 -8.10 -9.00
CA GLY A 352 17.88 -9.21 -8.11
C GLY A 352 16.38 -9.55 -8.09
N TRP A 353 16.08 -10.83 -8.19
CA TRP A 353 14.75 -11.42 -7.99
C TRP A 353 14.89 -12.93 -7.70
N GLY A 354 13.81 -13.54 -7.22
CA GLY A 354 13.76 -14.97 -6.88
C GLY A 354 14.30 -15.29 -5.47
N PRO A 355 14.47 -16.58 -5.13
CA PRO A 355 14.93 -17.02 -3.81
C PRO A 355 16.33 -16.50 -3.45
N LYS A 356 16.60 -16.32 -2.14
CA LYS A 356 17.92 -15.90 -1.63
C LYS A 356 19.02 -16.90 -1.99
N ASN A 357 20.27 -16.41 -2.04
CA ASN A 357 21.47 -17.19 -2.36
C ASN A 357 21.48 -17.81 -3.77
N GLY A 358 20.67 -17.26 -4.68
CA GLY A 358 20.65 -17.62 -6.09
C GLY A 358 21.45 -16.64 -6.94
N TYR A 359 21.49 -16.93 -8.25
CA TYR A 359 22.10 -16.08 -9.26
C TYR A 359 21.10 -15.76 -10.36
N VAL A 360 21.07 -14.50 -10.79
CA VAL A 360 20.22 -14.01 -11.88
C VAL A 360 21.04 -13.82 -13.15
N TYR A 361 20.45 -14.22 -14.28
CA TYR A 361 21.01 -14.04 -15.62
C TYR A 361 20.00 -13.32 -16.52
N GLN A 362 20.49 -12.42 -17.37
CA GLN A 362 19.71 -11.76 -18.41
C GLN A 362 20.51 -11.75 -19.72
N LYS A 363 19.84 -12.05 -20.84
CA LYS A 363 20.39 -11.82 -22.17
C LYS A 363 20.04 -10.41 -22.62
N VAL A 364 20.94 -9.76 -23.35
CA VAL A 364 20.66 -8.46 -23.99
C VAL A 364 19.40 -8.56 -24.85
N SER A 365 18.54 -7.57 -24.77
CA SER A 365 17.40 -7.40 -25.68
C SER A 365 17.18 -5.92 -25.99
N HIS A 366 16.94 -5.63 -27.27
CA HIS A 366 16.45 -4.34 -27.77
C HIS A 366 15.26 -4.60 -28.67
N LEU A 367 14.12 -4.00 -28.37
CA LEU A 367 12.95 -4.02 -29.24
C LEU A 367 12.79 -2.62 -29.83
N CYS A 368 12.92 -2.53 -31.15
CA CYS A 368 12.74 -1.32 -31.95
C CYS A 368 11.44 -1.38 -32.74
#